data_AF-A0A7R9UNI8-F1
#
_entry.id   AF-A0A7R9UNI8-F1
#
_cell.length_a   1.000
_cell.length_b   1.000
_cell.length_c   1.000
_cell.angle_alpha   90.00
_cell.angle_beta   90.00
_cell.angle_gamma   90.00
#
_symmetry.space_group_name_H-M   'P 1'
#
loop_
_entity.id
_entity.type
_entity.pdbx_description
1 polymer ?
#
loop_
_entity_poly.entity_id
_entity_poly.type
_entity_poly.pdbx_seq_one_letter_code
_entity_poly.pdbx_strand_id
1 'polypeptide(L)'
;LINAGQQHIFAEWPPEQVDAGKKRAFFASVLALDRSYPGGLGAYLENGKKLLKAAQLGHNPLDGWVPSPPDAESGARLLPGSLEYDELERLGVEQLGSVAFVIP
;
A
#
# COMPACT_ATOMS: atom_id res chain seq x y z
N LEU A 1 21.20 -6.39 5.11
CA LEU A 1 20.83 -6.04 6.51
C LEU A 1 21.96 -5.32 7.25
N ILE A 2 23.15 -5.91 7.42
CA ILE A 2 24.28 -5.25 8.12
C ILE A 2 24.64 -3.90 7.47
N ASN A 3 24.87 -3.87 6.16
CA ASN A 3 25.17 -2.63 5.42
C ASN A 3 24.02 -1.61 5.44
N ALA A 4 22.81 -2.03 5.83
CA ALA A 4 21.64 -1.17 5.95
C ALA A 4 21.39 -0.70 7.40
N GLY A 5 22.38 -0.88 8.28
CA GLY A 5 22.30 -0.47 9.70
C GLY A 5 21.42 -1.36 10.58
N GLN A 6 21.06 -2.55 10.10
CA GLN A 6 20.17 -3.47 10.81
C GLN A 6 20.93 -4.52 11.64
N GLN A 7 22.10 -4.16 12.20
CA GLN A 7 22.91 -5.13 12.96
C GLN A 7 22.25 -5.57 14.27
N HIS A 8 21.42 -4.70 14.86
CA HIS A 8 20.71 -4.96 16.12
C HIS A 8 19.82 -6.22 16.05
N ILE A 9 19.33 -6.58 14.85
CA ILE A 9 18.54 -7.80 14.63
C ILE A 9 19.32 -9.05 15.05
N PHE A 10 20.66 -9.03 14.91
CA PHE A 10 21.54 -10.16 15.17
C PHE A 10 22.21 -10.09 16.56
N ALA A 11 22.02 -9.01 17.33
CA ALA A 11 22.80 -8.71 18.52
C ALA A 11 22.69 -9.79 19.61
N GLU A 12 21.51 -10.40 19.75
CA GLU A 12 21.22 -11.41 20.76
C GLU A 12 21.01 -12.81 20.17
N TRP A 13 21.55 -13.06 18.98
CA TRP A 13 21.42 -14.37 18.36
C TRP A 13 22.20 -15.42 19.16
N PRO A 14 21.59 -16.60 19.43
CA PRO A 14 22.30 -17.66 20.11
C PRO A 14 23.44 -18.19 19.22
N PRO A 15 24.40 -18.95 19.78
CA PRO A 15 25.48 -19.57 19.02
C PRO A 15 24.99 -20.30 17.77
N GLU A 16 25.83 -20.39 16.73
CA GLU A 16 25.44 -20.86 15.40
C GLU A 16 24.70 -22.21 15.42
N GLN A 17 25.13 -23.12 16.28
CA GLN A 17 24.60 -24.48 16.41
C GLN A 17 23.22 -24.54 17.06
N VAL A 18 22.79 -23.46 17.73
CA VAL A 18 21.50 -23.34 18.41
C VAL A 18 20.49 -22.69 17.46
N ASP A 19 19.28 -23.28 17.39
CA ASP A 19 18.15 -22.76 16.64
C ASP A 19 18.40 -22.57 15.13
N ALA A 20 19.27 -23.39 14.53
CA ALA A 20 19.60 -23.34 13.10
C ALA A 20 18.36 -23.36 12.18
N GLY A 21 17.30 -24.09 12.56
CA GLY A 21 16.03 -24.09 11.86
C GLY A 21 15.34 -22.72 11.84
N LYS A 22 15.27 -22.03 12.98
CA LYS A 22 14.67 -20.70 13.09
C LYS A 22 15.48 -19.65 12.32
N LYS A 23 16.81 -19.73 12.39
CA LYS A 23 17.70 -18.84 11.63
C LYS A 23 17.50 -18.99 10.12
N ARG A 24 17.38 -20.23 9.61
CA ARG A 24 17.04 -20.49 8.20
C ARG A 24 15.66 -19.92 7.83
N ALA A 25 14.65 -20.15 8.66
CA ALA A 25 13.31 -19.61 8.43
C ALA A 25 13.32 -18.07 8.38
N PHE A 26 14.04 -17.42 9.31
CA PHE A 26 14.22 -15.97 9.32
C PHE A 26 14.83 -15.47 8.00
N PHE A 27 15.94 -16.06 7.53
CA PHE A 27 16.54 -15.62 6.27
C PHE A 27 15.68 -15.92 5.05
N ALA A 28 14.88 -16.98 5.06
CA ALA A 28 13.88 -17.23 4.02
C ALA A 28 12.83 -16.11 3.99
N SER A 29 12.34 -15.67 5.16
CA SER A 29 11.42 -14.53 5.26
C SER A 29 12.07 -13.22 4.78
N VAL A 30 13.31 -12.95 5.16
CA VAL A 30 14.07 -11.77 4.69
C VAL A 30 14.20 -11.78 3.17
N LEU A 31 14.51 -12.93 2.56
CA LEU A 31 14.63 -13.05 1.11
C LEU A 31 13.28 -12.88 0.40
N ALA A 32 12.20 -13.40 0.97
CA ALA A 32 10.85 -13.21 0.44
C ALA A 32 10.45 -11.72 0.45
N LEU A 33 10.74 -11.01 1.54
CA LEU A 33 10.49 -9.57 1.67
C LEU A 33 11.34 -8.74 0.70
N ASP A 34 12.62 -9.10 0.53
CA ASP A 34 13.52 -8.42 -0.39
C ASP A 34 13.05 -8.58 -1.85
N ARG A 35 12.43 -9.70 -2.20
CA ARG A 35 11.89 -9.94 -3.53
C ARG A 35 10.53 -9.31 -3.76
N SER A 36 9.70 -9.16 -2.73
CA SER A 36 8.35 -8.64 -2.86
C SER A 36 8.29 -7.11 -2.92
N TYR A 37 9.33 -6.41 -2.48
CA TYR A 37 9.38 -4.96 -2.50
C TYR A 37 10.18 -4.44 -3.71
N PRO A 38 9.66 -3.49 -4.51
CA PRO A 38 10.42 -2.86 -5.59
C PRO A 38 11.74 -2.23 -5.09
N GLY A 39 12.87 -2.72 -5.58
CA GLY A 39 14.21 -2.28 -5.12
C GLY A 39 14.69 -2.92 -3.81
N GLY A 40 13.95 -3.88 -3.28
CA GLY A 40 14.29 -4.68 -2.11
C GLY A 40 14.28 -3.94 -0.78
N LEU A 41 14.77 -4.62 0.26
CA LEU A 41 14.76 -4.12 1.64
C LEU A 41 15.62 -2.86 1.81
N GLY A 42 16.65 -2.70 0.98
CA GLY A 42 17.46 -1.48 0.95
C GLY A 42 16.60 -0.26 0.56
N ALA A 43 15.87 -0.35 -0.54
CA ALA A 43 14.95 0.70 -0.97
C ALA A 43 13.82 0.93 0.04
N TYR A 44 13.27 -0.15 0.62
CA TYR A 44 12.26 -0.06 1.67
C TYR A 44 12.71 0.81 2.86
N LEU A 45 13.92 0.56 3.37
CA LEU A 45 14.48 1.31 4.50
C LEU A 45 14.72 2.79 4.16
N GLU A 46 15.27 3.07 2.98
CA GLU A 46 15.49 4.44 2.54
C GLU A 46 14.18 5.21 2.33
N ASN A 47 13.16 4.55 1.77
CA ASN A 47 11.83 5.13 1.63
C ASN A 47 11.19 5.40 3.00
N GLY A 48 11.30 4.46 3.95
CA GLY A 48 10.82 4.64 5.31
C GLY A 48 11.43 5.87 5.99
N LYS A 49 12.76 6.06 5.90
CA LYS A 49 13.44 7.25 6.44
C LYS A 49 12.94 8.55 5.80
N LYS A 50 12.75 8.56 4.47
CA LYS A 50 12.21 9.73 3.75
C LYS A 50 10.81 10.07 4.22
N LEU A 51 9.93 9.08 4.33
CA LEU A 51 8.55 9.26 4.77
C LEU A 51 8.48 9.75 6.22
N LEU A 52 9.29 9.19 7.13
CA LEU A 52 9.38 9.65 8.52
C LEU A 52 9.85 11.11 8.61
N LYS A 53 10.84 11.50 7.81
CA LYS A 53 11.30 12.89 7.74
C LYS A 53 10.22 13.82 7.19
N ALA A 54 9.51 13.41 6.13
CA ALA A 54 8.42 14.19 5.56
C ALA A 54 7.27 14.37 6.56
N ALA A 55 6.90 13.29 7.27
CA ALA A 55 5.89 13.33 8.33
C ALA A 55 6.30 14.25 9.48
N GLN A 56 7.57 14.20 9.91
CA GLN A 56 8.11 15.09 10.94
C GLN A 56 8.01 16.58 10.54
N LEU A 57 8.17 16.88 9.24
CA LEU A 57 8.08 18.23 8.70
C LEU A 57 6.63 18.66 8.39
N GLY A 58 5.64 17.81 8.67
CA GLY A 58 4.23 18.09 8.37
C GLY A 58 3.93 18.14 6.86
N HIS A 59 4.78 17.58 6.01
CA HIS A 59 4.60 17.61 4.57
C HIS A 59 3.43 16.71 4.17
N ASN A 60 2.34 17.32 3.70
CA ASN A 60 1.21 16.62 3.11
C ASN A 60 1.39 16.56 1.58
N PRO A 61 1.59 15.38 0.97
CA PRO A 61 1.75 15.28 -0.49
C PRO A 61 0.48 15.65 -1.27
N LEU A 62 -0.66 15.75 -0.58
CA LEU A 62 -1.95 16.17 -1.14
C LEU A 62 -2.28 17.64 -0.80
N ASP A 63 -1.32 18.41 -0.28
CA ASP A 63 -1.57 19.82 0.01
C ASP A 63 -1.95 20.59 -1.26
N GLY A 64 -2.99 21.42 -1.18
CA GLY A 64 -3.59 22.10 -2.33
C GLY A 64 -4.50 21.23 -3.22
N TRP A 65 -4.58 19.91 -2.99
CA TRP A 65 -5.58 19.07 -3.63
C TRP A 65 -6.88 19.11 -2.85
N VAL A 66 -7.94 19.55 -3.52
CA VAL A 66 -9.29 19.55 -2.96
C VAL A 66 -10.06 18.42 -3.64
N PRO A 67 -10.58 17.42 -2.90
CA PRO A 67 -11.48 16.46 -3.50
C PRO A 67 -12.69 17.20 -4.05
N SER A 68 -12.99 16.98 -5.33
CA SER A 68 -14.22 17.45 -5.96
C SER A 68 -15.16 16.26 -6.10
N PRO A 69 -15.83 15.81 -5.00
CA PRO A 69 -16.92 14.89 -5.19
C PRO A 69 -17.98 15.56 -6.09
N PRO A 70 -18.80 14.80 -6.81
CA PRO A 70 -20.05 15.35 -7.33
C PRO A 70 -20.75 16.07 -6.17
N ASP A 71 -21.08 17.35 -6.34
CA ASP A 71 -21.66 18.18 -5.27
C ASP A 71 -22.97 17.56 -4.78
N ALA A 72 -23.48 17.81 -3.58
CA ALA A 72 -24.69 17.09 -3.11
C ALA A 72 -25.96 17.33 -3.98
N GLU A 73 -25.90 18.28 -4.92
CA GLU A 73 -26.93 18.50 -5.96
C GLU A 73 -26.67 17.67 -7.25
N SER A 74 -25.42 17.35 -7.58
CA SER A 74 -24.92 16.53 -8.71
C SER A 74 -24.46 15.13 -8.28
N GLY A 75 -24.42 14.90 -6.98
CA GLY A 75 -24.14 13.67 -6.24
C GLY A 75 -25.44 12.94 -6.20
N ALA A 76 -25.81 12.52 -7.41
CA ALA A 76 -27.15 12.14 -7.74
C ALA A 76 -27.64 11.13 -6.69
N ARG A 77 -28.55 11.58 -5.82
CA ARG A 77 -29.53 10.67 -5.23
C ARG A 77 -30.37 10.19 -6.39
N LEU A 78 -29.82 9.21 -7.11
CA LEU A 78 -30.53 8.54 -8.18
C LEU A 78 -31.61 7.72 -7.48
N LEU A 79 -32.83 8.25 -7.54
CA LEU A 79 -33.98 7.52 -7.06
C LEU A 79 -34.21 6.36 -8.03
N PRO A 80 -34.27 5.11 -7.54
CA PRO A 80 -34.58 3.97 -8.40
C PRO A 80 -35.88 4.22 -9.17
N GLY A 81 -35.85 4.00 -10.49
CA GLY A 81 -36.97 4.25 -11.41
C GLY A 81 -37.14 5.71 -11.86
N SER A 82 -36.18 6.60 -11.56
CA SER A 82 -36.09 7.90 -12.22
C SER A 82 -35.42 7.76 -13.58
N LEU A 83 -35.76 8.65 -14.53
CA LEU A 83 -35.14 8.66 -15.87
C LEU A 83 -33.62 8.79 -15.83
N GLU A 84 -33.12 9.56 -14.86
CA GLU A 84 -31.68 9.76 -14.66
C GLU A 84 -30.99 8.49 -14.12
N TYR A 85 -31.65 7.77 -13.20
CA TYR A 85 -31.19 6.47 -12.72
C TYR A 85 -31.10 5.47 -13.88
N ASP A 86 -32.16 5.36 -14.67
CA ASP A 86 -32.24 4.37 -15.76
C ASP A 86 -31.18 4.62 -16.84
N GLU A 87 -30.93 5.90 -17.19
CA GLU A 87 -29.91 6.25 -18.17
C GLU A 87 -28.49 5.96 -17.66
N LEU A 88 -28.18 6.30 -16.40
CA LEU A 88 -26.89 6.02 -15.82
C LEU A 88 -26.67 4.52 -15.57
N GLU A 89 -27.71 3.76 -15.22
CA GLU A 89 -27.67 2.30 -15.10
C GLU A 89 -27.36 1.65 -16.46
N ARG A 90 -28.03 2.09 -17.53
CA ARG A 90 -27.78 1.63 -18.91
C ARG A 90 -26.32 1.86 -19.32
N LEU A 91 -25.81 3.07 -19.11
CA LEU A 91 -24.40 3.41 -19.40
C LEU A 91 -23.44 2.59 -18.54
N GLY A 92 -23.75 2.38 -17.26
CA GLY A 92 -22.97 1.54 -16.36
C GLY A 92 -22.89 0.09 -16.84
N VAL A 93 -24.01 -0.48 -17.29
CA VAL A 93 -24.07 -1.86 -17.84
C VAL A 93 -23.20 -2.00 -19.08
N GLU A 94 -23.16 -1.01 -19.97
CA GLU A 94 -22.26 -1.01 -21.14
C GLU A 94 -20.78 -1.09 -20.74
N GLN A 95 -20.42 -0.50 -19.59
CA GLN A 95 -19.04 -0.52 -19.08
C GLN A 95 -18.70 -1.79 -18.29
N LEU A 96 -19.67 -2.63 -17.90
CA LEU A 96 -19.41 -3.82 -17.08
C LEU A 96 -18.44 -4.81 -17.74
N GLY A 97 -18.40 -4.87 -19.07
CA GLY A 97 -17.44 -5.71 -19.80
C GLY A 97 -15.98 -5.27 -19.64
N SER A 98 -15.73 -4.04 -19.16
CA SER A 98 -14.41 -3.44 -18.98
C SER A 98 -14.09 -3.09 -17.53
N VAL A 99 -14.91 -3.52 -16.56
CA VAL A 99 -14.72 -3.21 -15.14
C VAL A 99 -14.16 -4.42 -14.38
N ALA A 100 -13.29 -4.15 -13.41
CA ALA A 100 -12.82 -5.15 -12.44
C ALA A 100 -13.16 -4.67 -11.03
N PHE A 101 -13.68 -5.58 -10.21
CA PHE A 101 -13.95 -5.33 -8.80
C PHE A 101 -12.81 -5.91 -7.95
N VAL A 102 -12.23 -5.08 -7.08
CA VAL A 102 -11.20 -5.51 -6.11
C VAL A 102 -11.83 -5.48 -4.72
N ILE A 103 -11.81 -6.63 -4.04
CA ILE A 103 -12.24 -6.75 -2.65
C ILE A 103 -10.97 -6.78 -1.79
N PRO A 104 -10.71 -5.75 -0.97
CA PRO A 104 -9.49 -5.64 -0.17
C PRO A 104 -9.45 -6.59 1.02
#